data_AF-A0A0G0TZM3-F1
#
_entry.id   AF-A0A0G0TZM3-F1
#
_cell.length_a   1.000
_cell.length_b   1.000
_cell.length_c   1.000
_cell.angle_alpha   90.00
_cell.angle_beta   90.00
_cell.angle_gamma   90.00
#
_symmetry.space_group_name_H-M   'P 1'
#
loop_
_entity.id
_entity.type
_entity.pdbx_description
1 polymer ?
#
loop_
_entity_poly.entity_id
_entity_poly.type
_entity_poly.pdbx_seq_one_letter_code
_entity_poly.pdbx_strand_id
1 'polypeptide(L)'
;LVKHFFSSHDAGIYAALSTLGKIIFFGAGPVAQVMFPIISKRHAQGEDYKKVFLYSLILSLLISLAVVLIYWLFPSLSVTILFGSSYLEVAGLLVQFGLFMTLLTLSSLMVNFYLSIGQTKVVVLPFVAALAQIIGLWFYHSSLEIVVNVSLVVSIALFAGLFVYFFSFREQAGLKKSPQR
;
A
#
# COMPACT_ATOMS: atom_id res chain seq x y z
N LEU A 1 1.79 19.25 1.41
CA LEU A 1 0.57 19.35 2.23
C LEU A 1 0.93 19.53 3.70
N VAL A 2 1.51 18.53 4.39
CA VAL A 2 1.81 18.66 5.84
C VAL A 2 2.72 19.86 6.16
N LYS A 3 3.86 20.04 5.48
CA LYS A 3 4.72 21.23 5.65
C LYS A 3 4.03 22.59 5.39
N HIS A 4 2.91 22.60 4.68
CA HIS A 4 2.18 23.82 4.35
C HIS A 4 1.12 24.15 5.41
N PHE A 5 0.50 23.12 6.01
CA PHE A 5 -0.60 23.28 6.98
C PHE A 5 -0.15 23.18 8.43
N PHE A 6 0.99 22.57 8.71
CA PHE A 6 1.46 22.27 10.06
C PHE A 6 2.68 23.09 10.45
N SER A 7 2.90 23.23 11.76
CA SER A 7 4.12 23.81 12.32
C SER A 7 5.35 23.02 11.84
N SER A 8 6.51 23.67 11.84
CA SER A 8 7.78 23.00 11.50
C SER A 8 8.06 21.79 12.40
N HIS A 9 7.58 21.80 13.64
CA HIS A 9 7.69 20.71 14.59
C HIS A 9 6.84 19.50 14.15
N ASP A 10 5.53 19.67 13.97
CA ASP A 10 4.62 18.57 13.58
C ASP A 10 4.95 18.03 12.18
N ALA A 11 5.42 18.88 11.27
CA ALA A 11 5.91 18.45 9.97
C ALA A 11 7.16 17.57 10.10
N GLY A 12 8.02 17.82 11.10
CA GLY A 12 9.14 16.96 11.47
C GLY A 12 8.69 15.63 12.04
N ILE A 13 7.74 15.64 12.98
CA ILE A 13 7.12 14.43 13.56
C ILE A 13 6.50 13.55 12.46
N TYR A 14 5.72 14.13 11.56
CA TYR A 14 5.15 13.42 10.42
C TYR A 14 6.23 12.89 9.45
N ALA A 15 7.30 13.64 9.22
CA ALA A 15 8.40 13.17 8.37
C ALA A 15 9.09 11.94 8.96
N ALA A 16 9.30 11.90 10.28
CA ALA A 16 9.81 10.72 10.98
C ALA A 16 8.85 9.54 10.86
N LEU A 17 7.56 9.75 11.16
CA LEU A 17 6.51 8.74 11.01
C LEU A 17 6.44 8.18 9.58
N SER A 18 6.46 9.05 8.57
CA SER A 18 6.44 8.68 7.15
C SER A 18 7.67 7.88 6.75
N THR A 19 8.84 8.23 7.29
CA THR A 19 10.09 7.53 7.00
C THR A 19 10.10 6.13 7.61
N LEU A 20 9.62 5.98 8.85
CA LEU A 20 9.40 4.66 9.46
C LEU A 20 8.46 3.82 8.61
N GLY A 21 7.29 4.36 8.27
CA GLY A 21 6.32 3.63 7.43
C GLY A 21 6.86 3.20 6.07
N LYS A 22 7.77 3.98 5.45
CA LYS A 22 8.41 3.63 4.18
C LYS A 22 9.28 2.38 4.26
N ILE A 23 9.73 1.97 5.44
CA ILE A 23 10.44 0.70 5.64
C ILE A 23 9.60 -0.47 5.14
N ILE A 24 8.27 -0.44 5.36
CA ILE A 24 7.35 -1.47 4.86
C ILE A 24 7.33 -1.48 3.33
N PHE A 25 7.13 -0.30 2.72
CA PHE A 25 7.01 -0.17 1.27
C PHE A 25 8.29 -0.58 0.55
N PHE A 26 9.45 -0.15 1.03
CA PHE A 26 10.74 -0.53 0.44
C PHE A 26 11.16 -1.95 0.80
N GLY A 27 10.80 -2.46 1.99
CA GLY A 27 11.10 -3.82 2.41
C GLY A 27 10.37 -4.86 1.57
N ALA A 28 9.10 -4.61 1.23
CA ALA A 28 8.30 -5.50 0.38
C ALA A 28 8.39 -5.18 -1.12
N GLY A 29 8.93 -4.01 -1.49
CA GLY A 29 9.03 -3.53 -2.88
C GLY A 29 9.70 -4.49 -3.87
N PRO A 30 10.83 -5.16 -3.53
CA PRO A 30 11.48 -6.12 -4.43
C PRO A 30 10.57 -7.26 -4.89
N VAL A 31 9.58 -7.66 -4.08
CA VAL A 31 8.63 -8.71 -4.43
C VAL A 31 7.85 -8.34 -5.69
N ALA A 32 7.37 -7.09 -5.79
CA ALA A 32 6.65 -6.61 -6.97
C ALA A 32 7.57 -6.52 -8.21
N GLN A 33 8.82 -6.10 -8.02
CA GLN A 33 9.80 -5.99 -9.10
C GLN A 33 10.15 -7.35 -9.73
N VAL A 34 10.24 -8.41 -8.91
CA VAL A 34 10.48 -9.78 -9.39
C VAL A 34 9.21 -10.39 -9.97
N MET A 35 8.06 -10.14 -9.35
CA MET A 35 6.76 -10.62 -9.80
C MET A 35 6.44 -10.14 -11.23
N PHE A 36 6.68 -8.86 -11.51
CA PHE A 36 6.28 -8.22 -12.76
C PHE A 36 6.80 -8.95 -14.03
N PRO A 37 8.11 -9.14 -14.24
CA PRO A 37 8.62 -9.82 -15.44
C PRO A 37 8.24 -11.31 -15.49
N ILE A 38 8.13 -11.99 -14.33
CA ILE A 38 7.71 -13.40 -14.29
C ILE A 38 6.28 -13.54 -14.79
N ILE A 39 5.36 -12.73 -14.28
CA ILE A 39 3.95 -12.78 -14.67
C ILE A 39 3.78 -12.32 -16.12
N SER A 40 4.47 -11.27 -16.54
CA SER A 40 4.42 -10.80 -17.92
C SER A 40 4.85 -11.88 -18.93
N LYS A 41 5.95 -12.60 -18.63
CA LYS A 41 6.41 -13.74 -19.43
C LYS A 41 5.38 -14.87 -19.46
N ARG A 42 4.90 -15.32 -18.29
CA ARG A 42 3.91 -16.40 -18.21
C ARG A 42 2.61 -16.06 -18.92
N HIS A 43 2.14 -14.82 -18.78
CA HIS A 43 0.96 -14.32 -19.47
C HIS A 43 1.13 -14.36 -20.99
N ALA A 44 2.28 -13.92 -21.51
CA ALA A 44 2.60 -13.99 -22.93
C ALA A 44 2.66 -15.43 -23.47
N GLN A 45 3.06 -16.38 -22.62
CA GLN A 45 3.13 -17.82 -22.96
C GLN A 45 1.80 -18.57 -22.72
N GLY A 46 0.77 -17.90 -22.20
CA GLY A 46 -0.50 -18.55 -21.83
C GLY A 46 -0.42 -19.48 -20.61
N GLU A 47 0.67 -19.39 -19.84
CA GLU A 47 0.91 -20.20 -18.64
C GLU A 47 0.15 -19.67 -17.41
N ASP A 48 -0.04 -20.51 -16.40
CA ASP A 48 -0.63 -20.09 -15.13
C ASP A 48 0.31 -19.17 -14.34
N TYR A 49 -0.10 -17.92 -14.19
CA TYR A 49 0.58 -16.88 -13.43
C TYR A 49 -0.09 -16.56 -12.09
N LYS A 50 -1.27 -17.12 -11.80
CA LYS A 50 -2.06 -16.76 -10.61
C LYS A 50 -1.36 -17.16 -9.31
N LYS A 51 -0.67 -18.31 -9.32
CA LYS A 51 0.13 -18.77 -8.17
C LYS A 51 1.28 -17.83 -7.87
N VAL A 52 1.95 -17.28 -8.90
CA VAL A 52 3.03 -16.31 -8.72
C VAL A 52 2.48 -15.06 -8.03
N PHE A 53 1.35 -14.53 -8.52
CA PHE A 53 0.69 -13.39 -7.88
C PHE A 53 0.32 -13.68 -6.41
N LEU A 54 -0.29 -14.84 -6.13
CA LEU A 54 -0.69 -15.21 -4.77
C LEU A 54 0.52 -15.32 -3.82
N TYR A 55 1.60 -15.95 -4.27
CA TYR A 55 2.82 -16.05 -3.46
C TYR A 55 3.48 -14.69 -3.23
N SER A 56 3.51 -13.84 -4.25
CA SER A 56 3.98 -12.46 -4.11
C SER A 56 3.12 -11.67 -3.11
N LEU A 57 1.80 -11.80 -3.16
CA LEU A 57 0.88 -11.12 -2.25
C LEU A 57 1.07 -11.60 -0.80
N ILE A 58 1.14 -12.92 -0.58
CA ILE A 58 1.37 -13.49 0.75
C ILE A 58 2.73 -13.06 1.29
N LEU A 59 3.78 -13.12 0.47
CA LEU A 59 5.13 -12.73 0.90
C LEU A 59 5.20 -11.26 1.28
N SER A 60 4.62 -10.36 0.47
CA SER A 60 4.56 -8.93 0.80
C SER A 60 3.72 -8.66 2.05
N LEU A 61 2.64 -9.40 2.27
CA LEU A 61 1.84 -9.31 3.49
C LEU A 61 2.66 -9.75 4.71
N LEU A 62 3.37 -10.88 4.64
CA LEU A 62 4.21 -11.38 5.73
C LEU A 62 5.33 -10.40 6.09
N ILE A 63 6.03 -9.86 5.08
CA ILE A 63 7.07 -8.85 5.28
C ILE A 63 6.49 -7.61 5.97
N SER A 64 5.34 -7.13 5.49
CA SER A 64 4.71 -5.93 6.03
C SER A 64 4.22 -6.14 7.48
N LEU A 65 3.56 -7.27 7.74
CA LEU A 65 3.08 -7.62 9.08
C LEU A 65 4.22 -7.88 10.07
N ALA A 66 5.36 -8.41 9.63
CA ALA A 66 6.53 -8.55 10.49
C ALA A 66 7.03 -7.19 10.98
N VAL A 67 7.07 -6.17 10.12
CA VAL A 67 7.46 -4.80 10.50
C VAL A 67 6.40 -4.17 11.41
N VAL A 68 5.11 -4.32 11.09
CA VAL A 68 4.01 -3.83 11.95
C VAL A 68 4.06 -4.48 13.33
N LEU A 69 4.40 -5.77 13.41
CA LEU A 69 4.57 -6.49 14.67
C LEU A 69 5.74 -5.92 15.49
N ILE A 70 6.87 -5.58 14.86
CA ILE A 70 7.99 -4.89 15.52
C ILE A 70 7.54 -3.53 16.06
N TYR A 71 6.76 -2.77 15.28
CA TYR A 71 6.22 -1.48 15.74
C TYR A 71 5.22 -1.61 16.88
N TRP A 72 4.46 -2.71 16.93
CA TRP A 72 3.52 -2.96 18.01
C TRP A 72 4.21 -3.41 19.30
N LEU A 73 5.21 -4.30 19.19
CA LEU A 73 5.96 -4.82 20.35
C LEU A 73 6.96 -3.78 20.90
N PHE A 74 7.59 -3.00 20.02
CA PHE A 74 8.70 -2.11 20.38
C PHE A 74 8.56 -0.70 19.74
N PRO A 75 7.45 0.04 19.97
CA PRO A 75 7.21 1.32 19.31
C PRO A 75 8.24 2.39 19.70
N SER A 76 8.47 2.60 21.00
CA SER A 76 9.42 3.60 21.50
C SER A 76 10.86 3.30 21.07
N LEU A 77 11.24 2.03 21.05
CA LEU A 77 12.57 1.60 20.61
C LEU A 77 12.77 1.87 19.12
N SER A 78 11.79 1.52 18.28
CA SER A 78 11.83 1.74 16.84
C SER A 78 12.01 3.21 16.49
N VAL A 79 11.32 4.09 17.22
CA VAL A 79 11.46 5.55 17.07
C VAL A 79 12.83 6.04 17.56
N THR A 80 13.22 5.63 18.78
CA THR A 80 14.42 6.16 19.44
C THR A 80 15.70 5.76 18.73
N ILE A 81 15.79 4.54 18.18
CA ILE A 81 16.97 4.08 17.43
C ILE A 81 17.19 4.92 16.16
N LEU A 82 16.11 5.28 15.47
CA LEU A 82 16.20 5.92 14.15
C LEU A 82 16.17 7.45 14.21
N PHE A 83 15.49 8.02 15.21
CA PHE A 83 15.25 9.47 15.30
C PHE A 83 15.59 10.08 16.68
N GLY A 84 15.80 9.26 17.71
CA GLY A 84 16.05 9.72 19.08
C GLY A 84 14.77 9.98 19.89
N SER A 85 14.95 10.27 21.18
CA SER A 85 13.85 10.41 22.15
C SER A 85 12.94 11.61 21.89
N SER A 86 13.46 12.66 21.23
CA SER A 86 12.68 13.86 20.87
C SER A 86 11.52 13.58 19.91
N TYR A 87 11.47 12.40 19.28
CA TYR A 87 10.41 11.99 18.35
C TYR A 87 9.44 10.97 18.94
N LEU A 88 9.51 10.66 20.24
CA LEU A 88 8.69 9.63 20.88
C LEU A 88 7.17 9.83 20.70
N GLU A 89 6.73 11.05 20.43
CA GLU A 89 5.34 11.38 20.11
C GLU A 89 4.81 10.60 18.88
N VAL A 90 5.71 10.20 17.96
CA VAL A 90 5.42 9.35 16.79
C VAL A 90 4.93 7.95 17.19
N ALA A 91 5.37 7.44 18.35
CA ALA A 91 5.16 6.04 18.76
C ALA A 91 3.68 5.65 18.80
N GLY A 92 2.79 6.56 19.22
CA GLY A 92 1.35 6.31 19.31
C GLY A 92 0.68 6.08 17.96
N LEU A 93 1.19 6.69 16.88
CA LEU A 93 0.64 6.58 15.52
C LEU A 93 1.33 5.51 14.68
N LEU A 94 2.42 4.92 15.20
CA LEU A 94 3.33 4.09 14.41
C LEU A 94 2.67 2.83 13.85
N VAL A 95 1.88 2.13 14.68
CA VAL A 95 1.18 0.90 14.26
C VAL A 95 0.13 1.23 13.19
N GLN A 96 -0.67 2.26 13.42
CA GLN A 96 -1.72 2.67 12.48
C GLN A 96 -1.13 3.13 11.14
N PHE A 97 -0.05 3.89 11.17
CA PHE A 97 0.67 4.29 9.96
C PHE A 97 1.31 3.07 9.27
N GLY A 98 1.80 2.09 10.02
CA GLY A 98 2.28 0.82 9.50
C GLY A 98 1.20 0.03 8.76
N LEU A 99 -0.03 -0.01 9.28
CA LEU A 99 -1.19 -0.62 8.60
C LEU A 99 -1.54 0.12 7.30
N PHE A 100 -1.53 1.46 7.33
CA PHE A 100 -1.70 2.28 6.13
C PHE A 100 -0.66 1.92 5.06
N MET A 101 0.62 1.88 5.43
CA MET A 101 1.71 1.55 4.52
C MET A 101 1.65 0.10 4.02
N THR A 102 1.16 -0.82 4.85
CA THR A 102 0.91 -2.21 4.44
C THR A 102 -0.12 -2.27 3.31
N LEU A 103 -1.28 -1.62 3.48
CA LEU A 103 -2.33 -1.59 2.46
C LEU A 103 -1.88 -0.90 1.18
N LEU A 104 -1.14 0.21 1.29
CA LEU A 104 -0.57 0.90 0.14
C LEU A 104 0.41 0.01 -0.63
N THR A 105 1.26 -0.73 0.09
CA THR A 105 2.23 -1.67 -0.48
C THR A 105 1.54 -2.81 -1.22
N LEU A 106 0.52 -3.43 -0.62
CA LEU A 106 -0.24 -4.49 -1.27
C LEU A 106 -1.03 -3.97 -2.48
N SER A 107 -1.62 -2.77 -2.38
CA SER A 107 -2.30 -2.11 -3.49
C SER A 107 -1.33 -1.85 -4.66
N SER A 108 -0.12 -1.39 -4.37
CA SER A 108 0.93 -1.19 -5.37
C SER A 108 1.31 -2.51 -6.06
N LEU A 109 1.46 -3.60 -5.29
CA LEU A 109 1.72 -4.93 -5.86
C LEU A 109 0.57 -5.37 -6.78
N MET A 110 -0.69 -5.19 -6.37
CA MET A 110 -1.85 -5.52 -7.21
C MET A 110 -1.86 -4.70 -8.51
N VAL A 111 -1.60 -3.40 -8.44
CA VAL A 111 -1.49 -2.55 -9.64
C VAL A 111 -0.38 -3.06 -10.57
N ASN A 112 0.81 -3.39 -10.03
CA ASN A 112 1.90 -3.98 -10.81
C ASN A 112 1.50 -5.32 -11.45
N PHE A 113 0.75 -6.16 -10.74
CA PHE A 113 0.20 -7.39 -11.28
C PHE A 113 -0.70 -7.12 -12.50
N TYR A 114 -1.67 -6.22 -12.40
CA TYR A 114 -2.54 -5.88 -13.53
C TYR A 114 -1.77 -5.31 -14.72
N LEU A 115 -0.79 -4.44 -14.46
CA LEU A 115 0.08 -3.90 -15.51
C LEU A 115 0.88 -5.01 -16.20
N SER A 116 1.38 -6.00 -15.44
CA SER A 116 2.15 -7.11 -16.02
C SER A 116 1.34 -7.99 -16.99
N ILE A 117 0.00 -8.00 -16.87
CA ILE A 117 -0.92 -8.68 -17.79
C ILE A 117 -1.60 -7.73 -18.80
N GLY A 118 -1.10 -6.49 -18.94
CA GLY A 118 -1.58 -5.51 -19.91
C GLY A 118 -2.86 -4.76 -19.52
N GLN A 119 -3.35 -4.90 -18.28
CA GLN A 119 -4.55 -4.24 -17.78
C GLN A 119 -4.26 -2.81 -17.29
N THR A 120 -3.99 -1.89 -18.22
CA THR A 120 -3.61 -0.50 -17.90
C THR A 120 -4.74 0.34 -17.31
N LYS A 121 -6.01 -0.01 -17.59
CA LYS A 121 -7.18 0.70 -17.07
C LYS A 121 -7.26 0.69 -15.54
N VAL A 122 -6.60 -0.25 -14.86
CA VAL A 122 -6.59 -0.30 -13.40
C VAL A 122 -6.01 0.97 -12.77
N VAL A 123 -5.12 1.69 -13.48
CA VAL A 123 -4.43 2.89 -12.98
C VAL A 123 -5.40 4.03 -12.63
N VAL A 124 -6.63 3.99 -13.14
CA VAL A 124 -7.69 4.91 -12.73
C VAL A 124 -8.00 4.80 -11.23
N LEU A 125 -7.97 3.60 -10.64
CA LEU A 125 -8.21 3.39 -9.21
C LEU A 125 -7.20 4.13 -8.30
N PRO A 126 -5.87 3.93 -8.42
CA PRO A 126 -4.91 4.67 -7.61
C PRO A 126 -4.91 6.17 -7.94
N PHE A 127 -5.24 6.58 -9.17
CA PHE A 127 -5.38 7.99 -9.49
C PHE A 127 -6.55 8.63 -8.73
N VAL A 128 -7.72 8.01 -8.73
CA VAL A 128 -8.89 8.47 -7.96
C VAL A 128 -8.60 8.44 -6.46
N ALA A 129 -7.92 7.41 -5.96
CA ALA A 129 -7.52 7.33 -4.56
C ALA A 129 -6.54 8.47 -4.19
N ALA A 130 -5.57 8.80 -5.04
CA ALA A 130 -4.66 9.91 -4.82
C ALA A 130 -5.40 11.26 -4.76
N LEU A 131 -6.38 11.49 -5.66
CA LEU A 131 -7.23 12.68 -5.59
C LEU A 131 -8.08 12.70 -4.32
N ALA A 132 -8.69 11.56 -3.95
CA ALA A 132 -9.46 11.44 -2.72
C ALA A 132 -8.61 11.73 -1.48
N GLN A 133 -7.34 11.30 -1.47
CA GLN A 133 -6.41 11.61 -0.38
C GLN A 133 -6.08 13.10 -0.34
N ILE A 134 -5.81 13.75 -1.47
CA ILE A 134 -5.55 15.20 -1.52
C ILE A 134 -6.76 15.98 -1.01
N ILE A 135 -7.96 15.64 -1.50
CA ILE A 135 -9.22 16.28 -1.09
C ILE A 135 -9.48 16.04 0.40
N GLY A 136 -9.35 14.80 0.86
CA GLY A 136 -9.55 14.44 2.27
C GLY A 136 -8.61 15.21 3.19
N LEU A 137 -7.33 15.32 2.84
CA LEU A 137 -6.36 16.10 3.63
C LEU A 137 -6.58 17.61 3.50
N TRP A 138 -7.16 18.10 2.41
CA TRP A 138 -7.49 19.53 2.28
C TRP A 138 -8.61 19.94 3.24
N PHE A 139 -9.63 19.10 3.43
CA PHE A 139 -10.73 19.38 4.37
C PHE A 139 -10.44 18.95 5.81
N TYR A 140 -9.62 17.90 6.01
CA TYR A 140 -9.36 17.29 7.31
C TYR A 140 -7.85 17.21 7.57
N HIS A 141 -7.29 18.23 8.24
CA HIS A 141 -5.87 18.30 8.58
C HIS A 141 -5.60 18.89 9.97
N SER A 142 -6.57 18.85 10.87
CA SER A 142 -6.43 19.49 12.19
C SER A 142 -5.43 18.81 13.12
N SER A 143 -5.08 17.54 12.86
CA SER A 143 -4.08 16.78 13.62
C SER A 143 -3.39 15.72 12.77
N LEU A 144 -2.21 15.25 13.20
CA LEU A 144 -1.51 14.15 12.52
C LEU A 144 -2.32 12.86 12.54
N GLU A 145 -3.05 12.58 13.61
CA GLU A 145 -3.92 11.42 13.72
C GLU A 145 -5.00 11.42 12.61
N ILE A 146 -5.60 12.58 12.34
CA ILE A 146 -6.57 12.72 11.23
C ILE A 146 -5.89 12.44 9.88
N VAL A 147 -4.67 12.94 9.66
CA VAL A 147 -3.90 12.68 8.43
C VAL A 147 -3.66 11.18 8.24
N VAL A 148 -3.31 10.46 9.31
CA VAL A 148 -3.13 8.99 9.27
C VAL A 148 -4.44 8.27 9.02
N ASN A 149 -5.52 8.65 9.70
CA ASN A 149 -6.85 8.07 9.54
C ASN A 149 -7.38 8.21 8.11
N VAL A 150 -7.32 9.43 7.54
CA VAL A 150 -7.74 9.68 6.15
C VAL A 150 -6.92 8.82 5.18
N SER A 151 -5.61 8.76 5.37
CA SER A 151 -4.72 7.97 4.51
C SER A 151 -4.99 6.48 4.60
N LEU A 152 -5.30 5.98 5.80
CA LEU A 152 -5.69 4.60 6.05
C LEU A 152 -7.02 4.26 5.36
N VAL A 153 -8.06 5.08 5.55
CA VAL A 153 -9.38 4.87 4.93
C VAL A 153 -9.29 4.86 3.41
N VAL A 154 -8.55 5.80 2.82
CA VAL A 154 -8.34 5.85 1.36
C VAL A 154 -7.60 4.59 0.88
N SER A 155 -6.61 4.12 1.64
CA SER A 155 -5.86 2.91 1.28
C SER A 155 -6.69 1.63 1.43
N ILE A 156 -7.58 1.55 2.42
CA ILE A 156 -8.58 0.47 2.54
C ILE A 156 -9.50 0.49 1.32
N ALA A 157 -10.05 1.67 0.97
CA ALA A 157 -10.94 1.82 -0.17
C ALA A 157 -10.27 1.44 -1.50
N LEU A 158 -9.01 1.86 -1.70
CA LEU A 158 -8.21 1.49 -2.86
C LEU A 158 -7.98 -0.03 -2.93
N PHE A 159 -7.54 -0.63 -1.82
CA PHE A 159 -7.28 -2.06 -1.75
C PHE A 159 -8.55 -2.88 -2.02
N ALA A 160 -9.67 -2.51 -1.39
CA ALA A 160 -10.97 -3.12 -1.63
C ALA A 160 -11.41 -2.96 -3.09
N GLY A 161 -11.25 -1.77 -3.67
CA GLY A 161 -11.57 -1.51 -5.09
C GLY A 161 -10.73 -2.36 -6.05
N LEU A 162 -9.44 -2.54 -5.77
CA LEU A 162 -8.55 -3.42 -6.54
C LEU A 162 -8.96 -4.91 -6.41
N PHE A 163 -9.45 -5.34 -5.25
CA PHE A 163 -9.99 -6.68 -5.04
C PHE A 163 -11.31 -6.90 -5.78
N VAL A 164 -12.23 -5.95 -5.72
CA VAL A 164 -13.50 -6.01 -6.47
C VAL A 164 -13.24 -6.04 -7.98
N TYR A 165 -12.28 -5.25 -8.46
CA TYR A 165 -11.84 -5.28 -9.85
C TYR A 165 -11.27 -6.66 -10.23
N PHE A 166 -10.56 -7.33 -9.33
CA PHE A 166 -10.01 -8.69 -9.55
C PHE A 166 -11.12 -9.71 -9.81
N PHE A 167 -12.18 -9.68 -9.00
CA PHE A 167 -13.33 -10.58 -9.14
C PHE A 167 -14.10 -10.32 -10.44
N SER A 168 -14.35 -9.04 -10.74
CA SER A 168 -15.04 -8.64 -11.99
C SER A 168 -14.25 -9.06 -13.23
N PHE A 169 -12.93 -8.94 -13.19
CA PHE A 169 -12.04 -9.40 -14.26
C PHE A 169 -12.07 -10.92 -14.45
N ARG A 170 -12.08 -11.68 -13.34
CA ARG A 170 -12.15 -13.15 -13.38
C ARG A 170 -13.44 -13.65 -14.02
N GLU A 171 -14.55 -12.97 -13.80
CA GLU A 171 -15.85 -13.30 -14.39
C GLU A 171 -15.85 -13.09 -15.92
N GLN A 172 -15.34 -11.94 -16.39
CA GLN A 172 -15.22 -11.65 -17.83
C GLN A 172 -14.29 -12.65 -18.55
N ALA A 173 -13.20 -13.08 -17.90
CA ALA A 173 -12.31 -14.10 -18.44
C ALA A 173 -12.96 -15.50 -18.48
N GLY A 174 -13.93 -15.79 -17.60
CA GLY A 174 -14.72 -17.01 -17.61
C GLY A 174 -15.76 -17.01 -18.74
N LEU A 175 -16.44 -15.88 -18.97
CA LEU A 175 -17.46 -15.72 -20.02
C LEU A 175 -16.87 -15.80 -21.43
N LYS A 176 -15.61 -15.38 -21.64
CA LYS A 176 -14.93 -15.51 -22.94
C LYS A 176 -14.51 -16.95 -23.29
N LYS A 177 -14.59 -17.90 -22.34
CA LYS A 177 -14.20 -19.31 -22.51
C LYS A 177 -15.38 -20.25 -22.77
N SER A 178 -16.57 -19.75 -23.11
CA SER A 178 -17.65 -20.57 -23.68
C SER A 178 -17.63 -20.48 -25.22
N PRO A 179 -16.88 -21.33 -25.95
CA PRO A 179 -17.25 -21.63 -27.32
C PRO A 179 -18.65 -22.23 -27.30
N GLN A 180 -19.52 -21.63 -28.12
CA GLN A 180 -20.77 -22.24 -28.53
C GLN A 180 -20.48 -23.69 -28.96
N ARG A 181 -21.22 -24.62 -28.37
CA ARG A 181 -21.29 -26.02 -28.83
C ARG A 181 -21.86 -26.07 -30.23
#